data_AF-A0A550GXS8-F1
#
_entry.id   AF-A0A550GXS8-F1
#
_cell.length_a   1.000
_cell.length_b   1.000
_cell.length_c   1.000
_cell.angle_alpha   90.00
_cell.angle_beta   90.00
_cell.angle_gamma   90.00
#
_symmetry.space_group_name_H-M   'P 1'
#
loop_
_entity.id
_entity.type
_entity.pdbx_description
1 polymer ?
#
loop_
_entity_poly.entity_id
_entity_poly.type
_entity_poly.pdbx_seq_one_letter_code
_entity_poly.pdbx_strand_id
1 'polypeptide(L)'
;MTDENEELPQLKELYDELWNDARGLIKDMNKSIYVYLFAGFLSLVFSVIMIGSGIANWNKIFSGNTNTLTYLYVTAETFGSVVYVAFGIALLYWYRKLKGRYSKLIKMEQSLRIK
;
A
#
# COMPACT_ATOMS: atom_id res chain seq x y z
N MET A 1 14.99 43.56 -27.91
CA MET A 1 13.59 43.22 -28.27
C MET A 1 13.53 41.78 -28.73
N THR A 2 14.26 40.93 -28.04
CA THR A 2 14.13 39.48 -28.11
C THR A 2 13.05 39.09 -27.10
N ASP A 3 12.14 38.23 -27.56
CA ASP A 3 11.62 37.10 -26.79
C ASP A 3 10.20 37.11 -26.20
N GLU A 4 9.32 38.07 -26.43
CA GLU A 4 7.88 37.83 -26.09
C GLU A 4 7.29 36.67 -26.92
N ASN A 5 7.76 36.47 -28.15
CA ASN A 5 7.35 35.35 -29.01
C ASN A 5 8.17 34.06 -28.80
N GLU A 6 9.33 34.13 -28.13
CA GLU A 6 10.14 32.94 -27.76
C GLU A 6 9.80 32.43 -26.35
N GLU A 7 9.31 33.30 -25.45
CA GLU A 7 8.80 32.91 -24.13
C GLU A 7 7.58 31.99 -24.23
N LEU A 8 6.67 32.23 -25.18
CA LEU A 8 5.46 31.42 -25.42
C LEU A 8 5.75 29.94 -25.76
N PRO A 9 6.63 29.60 -26.72
CA PRO A 9 6.95 28.21 -27.03
C PRO A 9 7.72 27.50 -25.92
N GLN A 10 8.64 28.18 -25.23
CA GLN A 10 9.36 27.61 -24.08
C GLN A 10 8.41 27.32 -22.91
N LEU A 11 7.43 28.20 -22.66
CA LEU A 11 6.41 27.98 -21.63
C LEU A 11 5.50 26.79 -21.97
N LYS A 12 5.18 26.62 -23.25
CA LYS A 12 4.38 25.50 -23.74
C LYS A 12 5.12 24.18 -23.63
N GLU A 13 6.40 24.15 -23.99
CA GLU A 13 7.25 22.97 -23.87
C GLU A 13 7.41 22.55 -22.40
N LEU A 14 7.64 23.50 -21.50
CA LEU A 14 7.67 23.26 -20.05
C LEU A 14 6.33 22.74 -19.53
N TYR A 15 5.20 23.28 -20.02
CA TYR A 15 3.88 22.79 -19.66
C TYR A 15 3.66 21.35 -20.12
N ASP A 16 4.03 21.01 -21.36
CA ASP A 16 3.89 19.67 -21.93
C ASP A 16 4.79 18.64 -21.19
N GLU A 17 5.99 19.04 -20.77
CA GLU A 17 6.88 18.21 -19.95
C GLU A 17 6.30 17.95 -18.56
N LEU A 18 5.87 19.01 -17.86
CA LEU A 18 5.21 18.89 -16.54
C LEU A 18 3.94 18.04 -16.61
N TRP A 19 3.20 18.15 -17.71
CA TRP A 19 1.99 17.36 -17.93
C TRP A 19 2.29 15.87 -18.16
N ASN A 20 3.35 15.56 -18.93
CA ASN A 20 3.80 14.19 -19.13
C ASN A 20 4.31 13.56 -17.83
N ASP A 21 5.08 14.30 -17.04
CA ASP A 21 5.56 13.85 -15.72
C ASP A 21 4.40 13.60 -14.75
N ALA A 22 3.42 14.52 -14.71
CA ALA A 22 2.22 14.34 -13.90
C ALA A 22 1.44 13.08 -14.29
N ARG A 23 1.31 12.77 -15.58
CA ARG A 23 0.70 11.51 -16.05
C ARG A 23 1.52 10.29 -15.67
N GLY A 24 2.84 10.36 -15.76
CA GLY A 24 3.76 9.32 -15.30
C GLY A 24 3.51 9.00 -13.82
N LEU A 25 3.47 10.04 -12.97
CA LEU A 25 3.19 9.91 -11.55
C LEU A 25 1.81 9.32 -11.25
N ILE A 26 0.77 9.68 -12.01
CA ILE A 26 -0.57 9.09 -11.87
C ILE A 26 -0.52 7.58 -12.16
N LYS A 27 0.19 7.17 -13.23
CA LYS A 27 0.33 5.75 -13.60
C LYS A 27 1.08 4.96 -12.53
N ASP A 28 2.16 5.52 -11.98
CA ASP A 28 2.94 4.89 -10.91
C ASP A 28 2.19 4.83 -9.58
N MET A 29 1.38 5.86 -9.29
CA MET A 29 0.45 5.84 -8.16
C MET A 29 -0.54 4.67 -8.28
N ASN A 30 -1.08 4.40 -9.48
CA ASN A 30 -1.99 3.27 -9.66
C ASN A 30 -1.31 1.93 -9.34
N LYS A 31 -0.09 1.72 -9.85
CA LYS A 31 0.67 0.48 -9.58
C LYS A 31 0.99 0.32 -8.09
N SER A 32 1.42 1.38 -7.43
CA SER A 32 1.73 1.36 -5.99
C SER A 32 0.48 1.10 -5.13
N ILE A 33 -0.68 1.68 -5.48
CA ILE A 33 -1.96 1.42 -4.80
C ILE A 33 -2.28 -0.09 -4.71
N TYR A 34 -2.08 -0.84 -5.79
CA TYR A 34 -2.31 -2.29 -5.77
C TYR A 34 -1.34 -3.05 -4.86
N VAL A 35 -0.09 -2.59 -4.74
CA VAL A 35 0.89 -3.19 -3.82
C VAL A 35 0.41 -3.05 -2.38
N TYR A 36 -0.08 -1.87 -1.97
CA TYR A 36 -0.64 -1.68 -0.62
C TYR A 36 -1.85 -2.57 -0.35
N LEU A 37 -2.73 -2.72 -1.35
CA LEU A 37 -3.90 -3.60 -1.24
C LEU A 37 -3.48 -5.06 -1.05
N PHE A 38 -2.59 -5.56 -1.91
CA PHE A 38 -2.18 -6.95 -1.92
C PHE A 38 -1.33 -7.30 -0.68
N ALA A 39 -0.36 -6.45 -0.33
CA ALA A 39 0.45 -6.63 0.87
C ALA A 39 -0.41 -6.55 2.14
N GLY A 40 -1.35 -5.60 2.20
CA GLY A 40 -2.28 -5.47 3.33
C GLY A 40 -3.17 -6.71 3.48
N PHE A 41 -3.74 -7.19 2.37
CA PHE A 41 -4.57 -8.39 2.37
C PHE A 41 -3.78 -9.65 2.74
N LEU A 42 -2.62 -9.88 2.12
CA LEU A 42 -1.75 -11.02 2.45
C LEU A 42 -1.34 -11.00 3.93
N SER A 43 -1.01 -9.82 4.47
CA SER A 43 -0.67 -9.68 5.89
C SER A 43 -1.80 -10.18 6.79
N LEU A 44 -3.05 -9.88 6.46
CA LEU A 44 -4.20 -10.38 7.19
C LEU A 44 -4.38 -11.90 7.02
N VAL A 45 -4.17 -12.44 5.82
CA VAL A 45 -4.22 -13.90 5.59
C VAL A 45 -3.18 -14.62 6.44
N PHE A 46 -1.94 -14.14 6.44
CA PHE A 46 -0.88 -14.70 7.28
C PHE A 46 -1.20 -14.57 8.77
N SER A 47 -1.81 -13.46 9.20
CA SER A 47 -2.23 -13.31 10.60
C SER A 47 -3.22 -14.40 11.04
N VAL A 48 -4.18 -14.76 10.19
CA VAL A 48 -5.15 -15.84 10.47
C VAL A 48 -4.45 -17.18 10.58
N ILE A 49 -3.51 -17.47 9.69
CA ILE A 49 -2.69 -18.70 9.72
C ILE A 49 -1.89 -18.76 11.03
N MET A 50 -1.25 -17.66 11.43
CA MET A 50 -0.47 -17.58 12.67
C MET A 50 -1.34 -17.75 13.91
N ILE A 51 -2.54 -17.17 13.94
CA ILE A 51 -3.50 -17.37 15.04
C ILE A 51 -3.89 -18.86 15.14
N GLY A 52 -4.22 -19.49 14.02
CA GLY A 52 -4.56 -20.91 13.98
C GLY A 52 -3.42 -21.81 14.47
N SER A 53 -2.19 -21.54 14.01
CA SER A 53 -0.98 -22.25 14.47
C SER A 53 -0.73 -22.02 15.98
N GLY A 54 -0.88 -20.78 16.44
CA GLY A 54 -0.74 -20.41 17.84
C GLY A 54 -1.72 -21.17 18.74
N ILE A 55 -3.00 -21.27 18.34
CA ILE A 55 -4.01 -22.07 19.04
C ILE A 55 -3.61 -23.55 19.08
N ALA A 56 -3.15 -24.11 17.96
CA ALA A 56 -2.71 -25.50 17.91
C ALA A 56 -1.51 -25.76 18.85
N ASN A 57 -0.57 -24.83 18.92
CA ASN A 57 0.58 -24.95 19.80
C ASN A 57 0.22 -24.71 21.28
N TRP A 58 -0.74 -23.83 21.59
CA TRP A 58 -1.33 -23.74 22.93
C TRP A 58 -1.99 -25.05 23.36
N ASN A 59 -2.73 -25.72 22.47
CA ASN A 59 -3.33 -27.01 22.75
C ASN A 59 -2.29 -28.11 23.02
N LYS A 60 -1.14 -28.10 22.32
CA LYS A 60 -0.01 -28.97 22.65
C LYS A 60 0.53 -28.71 24.06
N ILE A 61 0.54 -27.46 24.50
CA ILE A 61 0.91 -27.09 25.88
C ILE A 61 -0.07 -27.66 26.90
N PHE A 62 -1.36 -27.47 26.69
CA PHE A 62 -2.39 -27.97 27.62
C PHE A 62 -2.50 -29.50 27.64
N SER A 63 -2.16 -30.18 26.55
CA SER A 63 -2.15 -31.65 26.47
C SER A 63 -0.88 -32.30 27.02
N GLY A 64 0.07 -31.53 27.54
CA GLY A 64 1.33 -32.04 28.11
C GLY A 64 2.36 -32.50 27.08
N ASN A 65 2.09 -32.34 25.78
CA ASN A 65 3.03 -32.64 24.70
C ASN A 65 3.88 -31.41 24.36
N THR A 66 4.79 -31.05 25.28
CA THR A 66 5.60 -29.83 25.18
C THR A 66 7.08 -30.09 25.03
N ASN A 67 7.71 -29.33 24.14
CA ASN A 67 9.16 -29.15 24.09
C ASN A 67 9.47 -27.64 24.20
N THR A 68 10.72 -27.27 24.51
CA THR A 68 11.17 -25.87 24.61
C THR A 68 10.85 -25.07 23.36
N LEU A 69 10.92 -25.70 22.18
CA LEU A 69 10.56 -25.09 20.90
C LEU A 69 9.07 -24.70 20.82
N THR A 70 8.16 -25.47 21.44
CA THR A 70 6.72 -25.17 21.42
C THR A 70 6.43 -23.84 22.11
N TYR A 71 7.11 -23.54 23.22
CA TYR A 71 6.97 -22.26 23.93
C TYR A 71 7.47 -21.07 23.08
N LEU A 72 8.57 -21.25 22.37
CA LEU A 72 9.10 -20.23 21.46
C LEU A 72 8.14 -19.97 20.30
N TYR A 73 7.61 -21.02 19.67
CA TYR A 73 6.63 -20.89 18.59
C TYR A 73 5.35 -20.20 19.05
N VAL A 74 4.78 -20.61 20.18
CA VAL A 74 3.58 -19.96 20.74
C VAL A 74 3.80 -18.46 20.96
N THR A 75 4.94 -18.09 21.54
CA THR A 75 5.25 -16.68 21.83
C THR A 75 5.42 -15.87 20.54
N ALA A 76 6.19 -16.40 19.59
CA ALA A 76 6.45 -15.75 18.31
C ALA A 76 5.18 -15.65 17.44
N GLU A 77 4.36 -16.70 17.41
CA GLU A 77 3.12 -16.72 16.63
C GLU A 77 2.06 -15.80 17.23
N THR A 78 1.91 -15.78 18.55
CA THR A 78 0.96 -14.89 19.23
C THR A 78 1.35 -13.42 19.00
N PHE A 79 2.61 -13.06 19.26
CA PHE A 79 3.08 -11.69 19.04
C PHE A 79 3.07 -11.30 17.55
N GLY A 80 3.58 -12.19 16.69
CA GLY A 80 3.64 -11.97 15.25
C GLY A 80 2.24 -11.78 14.65
N SER A 81 1.24 -12.54 15.09
CA SER A 81 -0.12 -12.38 14.59
C SER A 81 -0.68 -10.97 14.86
N VAL A 82 -0.46 -10.42 16.05
CA VAL A 82 -0.89 -9.05 16.41
C VAL A 82 -0.21 -8.02 15.51
N VAL A 83 1.10 -8.18 15.29
CA VAL A 83 1.89 -7.30 14.42
C VAL A 83 1.37 -7.36 12.98
N TYR A 84 1.12 -8.56 12.44
CA TYR A 84 0.59 -8.75 11.09
C TYR A 84 -0.83 -8.20 10.91
N VAL A 85 -1.69 -8.29 11.93
CA VAL A 85 -3.01 -7.64 11.92
C VAL A 85 -2.86 -6.12 11.86
N ALA A 86 -2.07 -5.53 12.76
CA ALA A 86 -1.86 -4.09 12.81
C ALA A 86 -1.26 -3.55 11.51
N PHE A 87 -0.25 -4.26 10.98
CA PHE A 87 0.39 -3.92 9.71
C PHE A 87 -0.58 -4.03 8.52
N GLY A 88 -1.36 -5.11 8.45
CA GLY A 88 -2.37 -5.30 7.41
C GLY A 88 -3.43 -4.21 7.41
N ILE A 89 -3.96 -3.85 8.58
CA ILE A 89 -4.92 -2.75 8.74
C ILE A 89 -4.31 -1.42 8.30
N ALA A 90 -3.07 -1.13 8.72
CA ALA A 90 -2.38 0.09 8.34
C ALA A 90 -2.21 0.18 6.81
N LEU A 91 -1.77 -0.88 6.15
CA LEU A 91 -1.62 -0.90 4.69
C LEU A 91 -2.96 -0.70 3.95
N LEU A 92 -4.04 -1.31 4.43
CA LEU A 92 -5.37 -1.11 3.86
C LEU A 92 -5.90 0.31 4.08
N TYR A 93 -5.58 0.94 5.21
CA TYR A 93 -5.85 2.35 5.45
C TYR A 93 -5.10 3.24 4.44
N TRP A 94 -3.80 2.99 4.24
CA TRP A 94 -2.99 3.70 3.25
C TRP A 94 -3.50 3.49 1.82
N TYR A 95 -3.92 2.27 1.47
CA TYR A 95 -4.59 1.99 0.20
C TYR A 95 -5.80 2.90 -0.02
N ARG A 96 -6.71 3.01 0.96
CA ARG A 96 -7.90 3.87 0.85
C ARG A 96 -7.51 5.33 0.66
N LYS A 97 -6.51 5.81 1.41
CA LYS A 97 -5.98 7.18 1.32
C LYS A 97 -5.39 7.47 -0.07
N LEU A 98 -4.55 6.57 -0.59
CA LEU A 98 -3.93 6.71 -1.90
C LEU A 98 -4.94 6.62 -3.05
N LYS A 99 -5.90 5.69 -2.97
CA LYS A 99 -7.01 5.58 -3.93
C LYS A 99 -7.85 6.85 -3.98
N GLY A 100 -8.11 7.47 -2.82
CA GLY A 100 -8.79 8.76 -2.75
C GLY A 100 -8.03 9.88 -3.44
N ARG A 101 -6.70 9.95 -3.25
CA ARG A 101 -5.83 10.93 -3.93
C ARG A 101 -5.79 10.69 -5.44
N TYR A 102 -5.63 9.45 -5.87
CA TYR A 102 -5.63 9.06 -7.28
C TYR A 102 -6.94 9.43 -7.98
N SER A 103 -8.09 9.19 -7.35
CA SER A 103 -9.38 9.58 -7.91
C SER A 103 -9.52 11.10 -8.10
N LYS A 104 -8.98 11.91 -7.17
CA LYS A 104 -8.94 13.37 -7.32
C LYS A 104 -8.05 13.80 -8.49
N LEU A 105 -6.88 13.18 -8.64
CA LEU A 105 -5.96 13.46 -9.75
C LEU A 105 -6.57 13.13 -11.11
N ILE A 106 -7.25 11.99 -11.26
CA ILE A 106 -7.96 11.65 -12.51
C ILE A 106 -9.05 12.67 -12.82
N LYS A 107 -9.85 13.08 -11.83
CA LYS A 107 -10.90 14.08 -12.04
C LYS A 107 -10.33 15.42 -12.50
N MET A 108 -9.18 15.83 -11.94
CA MET A 108 -8.47 17.02 -12.40
C MET A 108 -7.97 16.86 -13.84
N GLU A 109 -7.34 15.73 -14.18
CA GLU A 109 -6.89 15.45 -15.55
C GLU A 109 -8.04 15.55 -16.55
N GLN A 110 -9.19 14.95 -16.23
CA GLN A 110 -10.40 15.00 -17.06
C GLN A 110 -10.93 16.43 -17.21
N SER A 111 -10.95 17.22 -16.13
CA SER A 111 -11.43 18.60 -16.17
C SER A 111 -10.55 19.53 -17.02
N LEU A 112 -9.23 19.30 -17.01
CA LEU A 112 -8.26 20.08 -17.78
C LEU A 112 -8.27 19.71 -19.27
N ARG A 113 -8.71 18.49 -19.63
CA ARG A 113 -8.83 18.06 -21.03
C ARG A 113 -10.07 18.61 -21.74
N ILE A 114 -11.09 19.04 -21.00
CA ILE A 114 -12.36 19.56 -21.53
C ILE A 114 -12.30 21.08 -21.75
N LYS A 115 -11.31 21.77 -21.17
CA LYS A 115 -10.98 23.18 -21.44
C LYS A 115 -9.97 23.28 -22.57
#